data_AF-A0A2C5YEL3-F1
#
_entry.id   AF-A0A2C5YEL3-F1
#
_cell.length_a   1.000
_cell.length_b   1.000
_cell.length_c   1.000
_cell.angle_alpha   90.00
_cell.angle_beta   90.00
_cell.angle_gamma   90.00
#
_symmetry.space_group_name_H-M   'P 1'
#
loop_
_entity.id
_entity.type
_entity.pdbx_description
1 polymer ?
#
loop_
_entity_poly.entity_id
_entity_poly.type
_entity_poly.pdbx_seq_one_letter_code
_entity_poly.pdbx_strand_id
1 'polypeptide(L)'
;MESCHIGLDCSEFSSQASQGTGSIAILDSHFNNLHTSVVSVSQNSSTRPSIVLDNVLVENSPSIVRVVGGETLLAGSGSPATLNTWVSGFQVHGQQHGSKRAGFLTPGLEKPRQLLDGEGRWFWKAKPQYEDEEPIVATDHGVANDGQGDQSGGINRLLSSNVGALVFFPAGIYQVKETVHVPVGSRIVGSGWSQIMGTGARFEKEDEPEVVVRVGNKGDSGVVEISDMLFTVKGATAGAILMEWNVHQEEQGSASISL
;
A
#
# COMPACT_ATOMS: atom_id res chain seq x y z
N MET A 1 -9.46 -7.90 -16.00
CA MET A 1 -8.89 -8.83 -17.00
C MET A 1 -9.90 -9.02 -18.10
N GLU A 2 -9.43 -9.11 -19.34
CA GLU A 2 -10.31 -9.17 -20.50
C GLU A 2 -9.79 -10.17 -21.54
N SER A 3 -10.70 -10.95 -22.13
CA SER A 3 -10.44 -11.82 -23.29
C SER A 3 -9.26 -12.80 -23.11
N CYS A 4 -9.12 -13.39 -21.93
CA CYS A 4 -8.13 -14.44 -21.66
C CYS A 4 -8.79 -15.80 -21.43
N HIS A 5 -8.03 -16.89 -21.61
CA HIS A 5 -8.58 -18.24 -21.39
C HIS A 5 -8.80 -18.52 -19.90
N ILE A 6 -7.81 -18.21 -19.07
CA ILE A 6 -7.82 -18.30 -17.61
C ILE A 6 -7.28 -16.95 -17.09
N GLY A 7 -7.88 -16.41 -16.04
CA GLY A 7 -7.39 -15.19 -15.39
C GLY A 7 -6.15 -15.45 -14.54
N LEU A 8 -6.32 -16.21 -13.45
CA LEU A 8 -5.28 -16.65 -12.53
C LEU A 8 -5.28 -18.17 -12.47
N ASP A 9 -4.14 -18.78 -12.83
CA ASP A 9 -3.94 -20.21 -12.63
C ASP A 9 -3.22 -20.45 -11.29
N CYS A 10 -3.92 -21.12 -10.38
CA CYS A 10 -3.48 -21.41 -9.02
C CYS A 10 -3.56 -22.90 -8.74
N SER A 11 -3.49 -23.71 -9.80
CA SER A 11 -3.60 -25.16 -9.75
C SER A 11 -2.26 -25.86 -9.52
N GLU A 12 -1.15 -25.18 -9.77
CA GLU A 12 0.19 -25.72 -9.57
C GLU A 12 0.49 -26.01 -8.09
N PHE A 13 1.13 -27.16 -7.87
CA PHE A 13 1.60 -27.61 -6.57
C PHE A 13 2.89 -28.41 -6.75
N SER A 14 3.95 -28.01 -6.06
CA SER A 14 5.20 -28.77 -5.98
C SER A 14 5.09 -29.84 -4.90
N SER A 15 5.11 -31.11 -5.30
CA SER A 15 5.14 -32.24 -4.36
C SER A 15 6.45 -32.34 -3.58
N GLN A 16 7.56 -31.85 -4.15
CA GLN A 16 8.87 -31.88 -3.52
C GLN A 16 9.00 -30.83 -2.40
N ALA A 17 8.46 -29.62 -2.62
CA ALA A 17 8.45 -28.55 -1.63
C ALA A 17 7.17 -28.54 -0.76
N SER A 18 6.18 -29.35 -1.11
CA SER A 18 4.83 -29.32 -0.55
C SER A 18 4.19 -27.92 -0.56
N GLN A 19 4.41 -27.17 -1.65
CA GLN A 19 4.00 -25.77 -1.77
C GLN A 19 3.33 -25.48 -3.11
N GLY A 20 2.28 -24.67 -3.07
CA GLY A 20 1.59 -24.09 -4.23
C GLY A 20 1.16 -22.67 -3.90
N THR A 21 0.17 -22.15 -4.61
CA THR A 21 -0.40 -20.84 -4.27
C THR A 21 -1.03 -20.89 -2.88
N GLY A 22 -0.57 -20.03 -1.95
CA GLY A 22 -1.07 -20.03 -0.57
C GLY A 22 -2.41 -19.31 -0.42
N SER A 23 -2.51 -18.09 -0.95
CA SER A 23 -3.75 -17.30 -0.90
C SER A 23 -3.81 -16.26 -2.01
N ILE A 24 -5.03 -15.79 -2.31
CA ILE A 24 -5.33 -14.72 -3.25
C ILE A 24 -6.47 -13.87 -2.69
N ALA A 25 -6.31 -12.55 -2.74
CA ALA A 25 -7.39 -11.60 -2.56
C ALA A 25 -7.57 -10.80 -3.86
N ILE A 26 -8.79 -10.78 -4.38
CA ILE A 26 -9.16 -10.03 -5.58
C ILE A 26 -10.24 -9.04 -5.18
N LEU A 27 -9.93 -7.76 -5.27
CA LEU A 27 -10.79 -6.66 -4.83
C LEU A 27 -11.09 -5.75 -6.02
N ASP A 28 -12.29 -5.17 -6.09
CA ASP A 28 -12.68 -4.10 -7.02
C ASP A 28 -12.26 -4.35 -8.47
N SER A 29 -12.43 -5.60 -8.91
CA SER A 29 -11.91 -6.09 -10.18
C SER A 29 -13.02 -6.37 -11.18
N HIS A 30 -12.69 -6.22 -12.46
CA HIS A 30 -13.59 -6.56 -13.56
C HIS A 30 -13.03 -7.72 -14.38
N PHE A 31 -13.86 -8.73 -14.61
CA PHE A 31 -13.56 -9.90 -15.44
C PHE A 31 -14.58 -10.01 -16.56
N ASN A 32 -14.11 -9.82 -17.79
CA ASN A 32 -14.94 -9.85 -18.99
C ASN A 32 -14.38 -10.86 -20.01
N ASN A 33 -15.26 -11.71 -20.54
CA ASN A 33 -14.94 -12.60 -21.66
C ASN A 33 -13.81 -13.59 -21.35
N LEU A 34 -13.88 -14.27 -20.20
CA LEU A 34 -12.93 -15.34 -19.88
C LEU A 34 -13.44 -16.67 -20.42
N HIS A 35 -12.64 -17.40 -21.21
CA HIS A 35 -13.12 -18.62 -21.87
C HIS A 35 -13.34 -19.80 -20.91
N THR A 36 -12.56 -19.90 -19.83
CA THR A 36 -12.65 -20.98 -18.85
C THR A 36 -13.02 -20.49 -17.46
N SER A 37 -12.17 -19.71 -16.80
CA SER A 37 -12.37 -19.31 -15.41
C SER A 37 -11.58 -18.05 -15.04
N VAL A 38 -12.07 -17.27 -14.07
CA VAL A 38 -11.28 -16.22 -13.41
C VAL A 38 -10.12 -16.81 -12.61
N VAL A 39 -10.37 -17.81 -11.77
CA VAL A 39 -9.37 -18.50 -10.94
C VAL A 39 -9.51 -20.01 -11.14
N SER A 40 -8.42 -20.67 -11.54
CA SER A 40 -8.32 -22.13 -11.58
C SER A 40 -7.58 -22.66 -10.36
N VAL A 41 -8.09 -23.71 -9.71
CA VAL A 41 -7.50 -24.30 -8.50
C VAL A 41 -7.26 -25.80 -8.63
N SER A 42 -6.37 -26.33 -7.79
CA SER A 42 -6.02 -27.75 -7.77
C SER A 42 -7.21 -28.65 -7.41
N GLN A 43 -7.22 -29.86 -7.98
CA GLN A 43 -8.15 -30.94 -7.59
C GLN A 43 -7.98 -31.34 -6.12
N ASN A 44 -6.75 -31.27 -5.60
CA ASN A 44 -6.47 -31.61 -4.23
C ASN A 44 -6.97 -30.50 -3.28
N SER A 45 -8.04 -30.80 -2.52
CA SER A 45 -8.66 -29.85 -1.59
C SER A 45 -7.77 -29.45 -0.40
N SER A 46 -6.72 -30.22 -0.11
CA SER A 46 -5.78 -29.86 0.95
C SER A 46 -4.79 -28.77 0.53
N THR A 47 -4.59 -28.57 -0.78
CA THR A 47 -3.58 -27.66 -1.35
C THR A 47 -4.18 -26.46 -2.09
N ARG A 48 -5.50 -26.28 -2.09
CA ARG A 48 -6.13 -25.10 -2.71
C ARG A 48 -5.75 -23.83 -1.95
N PRO A 49 -5.53 -22.70 -2.65
CA PRO A 49 -5.31 -21.42 -1.99
C PRO A 49 -6.54 -20.99 -1.20
N SER A 50 -6.33 -20.19 -0.17
CA SER A 50 -7.40 -19.36 0.39
C SER A 50 -7.73 -18.24 -0.59
N ILE A 51 -9.00 -18.08 -0.96
CA ILE A 51 -9.45 -17.09 -1.93
C ILE A 51 -10.42 -16.14 -1.26
N VAL A 52 -10.22 -14.84 -1.45
CA VAL A 52 -11.17 -13.78 -1.15
C VAL A 52 -11.48 -13.03 -2.44
N LEU A 53 -12.75 -12.95 -2.80
CA LEU A 53 -13.26 -12.13 -3.91
C LEU A 53 -14.20 -11.11 -3.32
N ASP A 54 -13.97 -9.83 -3.60
CA ASP A 54 -14.79 -8.75 -3.06
C ASP A 54 -15.01 -7.62 -4.07
N ASN A 55 -16.27 -7.23 -4.27
CA ASN A 55 -16.69 -6.25 -5.28
C ASN A 55 -16.14 -6.58 -6.68
N VAL A 56 -16.46 -7.77 -7.16
CA VAL A 56 -15.94 -8.28 -8.44
C VAL A 56 -17.06 -8.26 -9.49
N LEU A 57 -16.90 -7.43 -10.52
CA LEU A 57 -17.78 -7.43 -11.69
C LEU A 57 -17.38 -8.55 -12.64
N VAL A 58 -18.34 -9.42 -12.98
CA VAL A 58 -18.13 -10.52 -13.93
C VAL A 58 -19.16 -10.49 -15.03
N GLU A 59 -18.72 -10.68 -16.27
CA GLU A 59 -19.58 -10.86 -17.43
C GLU A 59 -18.90 -11.73 -18.50
N ASN A 60 -19.71 -12.29 -19.39
CA ASN A 60 -19.28 -13.15 -20.49
C ASN A 60 -18.29 -14.25 -20.08
N SER A 61 -18.40 -14.75 -18.85
CA SER A 61 -17.43 -15.69 -18.27
C SER A 61 -18.19 -16.86 -17.66
N PRO A 62 -17.88 -18.13 -18.02
CA PRO A 62 -18.68 -19.27 -17.59
C PRO A 62 -18.42 -19.67 -16.14
N SER A 63 -17.24 -19.37 -15.60
CA SER A 63 -16.91 -19.63 -14.20
C SER A 63 -16.00 -18.55 -13.60
N ILE A 64 -16.15 -18.31 -12.30
CA ILE A 64 -15.23 -17.45 -11.54
C ILE A 64 -14.18 -18.34 -10.89
N VAL A 65 -14.58 -19.33 -10.08
CA VAL A 65 -13.63 -20.26 -9.44
C VAL A 65 -13.91 -21.67 -9.92
N ARG A 66 -12.90 -22.32 -10.51
CA ARG A 66 -13.02 -23.66 -11.10
C ARG A 66 -11.90 -24.58 -10.62
N VAL A 67 -12.24 -25.83 -10.30
CA VAL A 67 -11.26 -26.90 -10.06
C VAL A 67 -10.80 -27.44 -11.42
N VAL A 68 -9.49 -27.52 -11.66
CA VAL A 68 -8.95 -28.05 -12.92
C VAL A 68 -9.44 -29.48 -13.15
N GLY A 69 -10.06 -29.75 -14.30
CA GLY A 69 -10.65 -31.05 -14.63
C GLY A 69 -11.79 -31.50 -13.70
N GLY A 70 -12.31 -30.62 -12.85
CA GLY A 70 -13.33 -30.92 -11.86
C GLY A 70 -14.50 -29.93 -11.88
N GLU A 71 -15.09 -29.74 -10.70
CA GLU A 71 -16.28 -28.91 -10.50
C GLU A 71 -16.01 -27.40 -10.58
N THR A 72 -17.08 -26.63 -10.82
CA THR A 72 -17.08 -25.18 -10.66
C THR A 72 -17.51 -24.84 -9.24
N LEU A 73 -16.64 -24.16 -8.48
CA LEU A 73 -16.90 -23.75 -7.09
C LEU A 73 -17.69 -22.44 -7.02
N LEU A 74 -17.51 -21.57 -8.01
CA LEU A 74 -18.25 -20.33 -8.15
C LEU A 74 -18.53 -20.08 -9.64
N ALA A 75 -19.81 -20.10 -9.99
CA ALA A 75 -20.28 -19.84 -11.35
C ALA A 75 -19.99 -18.39 -11.76
N GLY A 76 -19.78 -18.19 -13.06
CA GLY A 76 -19.68 -16.87 -13.65
C GLY A 76 -21.03 -16.32 -14.09
N SER A 77 -21.00 -15.36 -15.00
CA SER A 77 -22.21 -14.72 -15.51
C SER A 77 -22.07 -14.45 -17.00
N GLY A 78 -23.15 -14.66 -17.75
CA GLY A 78 -23.27 -14.29 -19.16
C GLY A 78 -23.67 -12.83 -19.37
N SER A 79 -24.00 -12.10 -18.30
CA SER A 79 -24.33 -10.67 -18.33
C SER A 79 -23.66 -9.96 -17.14
N PRO A 80 -23.51 -8.62 -17.15
CA PRO A 80 -22.92 -7.89 -16.02
C PRO A 80 -23.55 -8.27 -14.68
N ALA A 81 -22.74 -8.84 -13.79
CA ALA A 81 -23.13 -9.16 -12.42
C ALA A 81 -21.99 -8.85 -11.45
N THR A 82 -22.29 -8.01 -10.45
CA THR A 82 -21.33 -7.71 -9.38
C THR A 82 -21.50 -8.72 -8.24
N LEU A 83 -20.42 -9.43 -7.96
CA LEU A 83 -20.27 -10.24 -6.77
C LEU A 83 -19.90 -9.34 -5.59
N ASN A 84 -20.63 -9.48 -4.47
CA ASN A 84 -20.28 -8.79 -3.22
C ASN A 84 -19.03 -9.45 -2.60
N THR A 85 -19.15 -10.26 -1.54
CA THR A 85 -18.00 -11.00 -0.98
C THR A 85 -18.20 -12.51 -1.09
N TRP A 86 -17.25 -13.20 -1.72
CA TRP A 86 -17.15 -14.65 -1.73
C TRP A 86 -15.78 -15.09 -1.22
N VAL A 87 -15.76 -16.15 -0.42
CA VAL A 87 -14.54 -16.65 0.21
C VAL A 87 -14.45 -18.17 0.05
N SER A 88 -13.23 -18.68 -0.08
CA SER A 88 -12.92 -20.11 0.01
C SER A 88 -11.67 -20.32 0.83
N GLY A 89 -11.74 -21.10 1.90
CA GLY A 89 -10.60 -21.33 2.79
C GLY A 89 -11.04 -21.65 4.21
N PHE A 90 -10.09 -21.64 5.15
CA PHE A 90 -10.38 -21.81 6.57
C PHE A 90 -10.94 -20.52 7.16
N GLN A 91 -12.12 -20.60 7.77
CA GLN A 91 -12.85 -19.46 8.30
C GLN A 91 -13.11 -19.64 9.79
N VAL A 92 -12.94 -18.56 10.56
CA VAL A 92 -13.20 -18.50 12.00
C VAL A 92 -14.25 -17.43 12.24
N HIS A 93 -15.30 -17.75 13.01
CA HIS A 93 -16.38 -16.82 13.34
C HIS A 93 -16.44 -16.60 14.84
N GLY A 94 -16.05 -15.40 15.30
CA GLY A 94 -16.00 -15.08 16.72
C GLY A 94 -15.12 -16.06 17.50
N GLN A 95 -15.66 -16.62 18.59
CA GLN A 95 -14.97 -17.57 19.47
C GLN A 95 -15.14 -19.05 19.05
N GLN A 96 -15.71 -19.32 17.87
CA GLN A 96 -15.96 -20.69 17.41
C GLN A 96 -14.71 -21.33 16.81
N HIS A 97 -14.65 -22.66 16.86
CA HIS A 97 -13.65 -23.42 16.11
C HIS A 97 -13.85 -23.20 14.61
N GLY A 98 -12.76 -22.90 13.90
CA GLY A 98 -12.82 -22.65 12.47
C GLY A 98 -13.08 -23.90 11.64
N SER A 99 -13.54 -23.69 10.41
CA SER A 99 -13.77 -24.76 9.44
C SER A 99 -13.46 -24.30 8.02
N LYS A 100 -13.11 -25.23 7.12
CA LYS A 100 -12.98 -24.92 5.70
C LYS A 100 -14.36 -24.73 5.09
N ARG A 101 -14.59 -23.60 4.42
CA ARG A 101 -15.85 -23.26 3.74
C ARG A 101 -15.55 -22.52 2.44
N ALA A 102 -16.45 -22.69 1.47
CA ALA A 102 -16.48 -21.92 0.23
C ALA A 102 -17.90 -21.39 0.03
N GLY A 103 -18.05 -20.08 -0.17
CA GLY A 103 -19.38 -19.47 -0.30
C GLY A 103 -19.38 -17.95 -0.12
N PHE A 104 -20.56 -17.37 -0.32
CA PHE A 104 -20.80 -15.94 -0.07
C PHE A 104 -20.83 -15.64 1.42
N LEU A 105 -20.33 -14.46 1.78
CA LEU A 105 -20.58 -13.90 3.11
C LEU A 105 -21.92 -13.18 3.12
N THR A 106 -22.69 -13.34 4.20
CA THR A 106 -23.97 -12.65 4.39
C THR A 106 -24.12 -12.26 5.87
N PRO A 107 -24.10 -10.96 6.20
CA PRO A 107 -23.84 -9.84 5.31
C PRO A 107 -22.41 -9.89 4.72
N GLY A 108 -22.19 -9.18 3.60
CA GLY A 108 -20.85 -9.03 3.02
C GLY A 108 -19.92 -8.20 3.92
N LEU A 109 -18.70 -7.92 3.44
CA LEU A 109 -17.75 -7.09 4.18
C LEU A 109 -18.29 -5.66 4.38
N GLU A 110 -18.23 -5.18 5.62
CA GLU A 110 -18.53 -3.79 5.93
C GLU A 110 -17.33 -2.91 5.58
N LYS A 111 -17.54 -1.93 4.68
CA LYS A 111 -16.51 -1.01 4.23
C LYS A 111 -16.81 0.42 4.70
N PRO A 112 -15.96 1.02 5.56
CA PRO A 112 -16.10 2.42 5.93
C PRO A 112 -16.02 3.33 4.70
N ARG A 113 -17.01 4.21 4.52
CA ARG A 113 -17.11 5.08 3.34
C ARG A 113 -15.88 5.97 3.12
N GLN A 114 -15.19 6.35 4.19
CA GLN A 114 -13.99 7.19 4.14
C GLN A 114 -12.80 6.51 3.44
N LEU A 115 -12.83 5.19 3.30
CA LEU A 115 -11.80 4.39 2.62
C LEU A 115 -12.15 4.12 1.15
N LEU A 116 -13.30 4.57 0.68
CA LEU A 116 -13.82 4.27 -0.65
C LEU A 116 -13.77 5.48 -1.58
N ASP A 117 -13.56 5.24 -2.86
CA ASP A 117 -13.68 6.24 -3.92
C ASP A 117 -15.16 6.56 -4.23
N GLY A 118 -15.39 7.47 -5.18
CA GLY A 118 -16.74 7.88 -5.59
C GLY A 118 -17.59 6.77 -6.22
N GLU A 119 -16.97 5.64 -6.61
CA GLU A 119 -17.64 4.47 -7.17
C GLU A 119 -17.88 3.37 -6.11
N GLY A 120 -17.45 3.59 -4.85
CA GLY A 120 -17.59 2.62 -3.77
C GLY A 120 -16.52 1.52 -3.76
N ARG A 121 -15.44 1.67 -4.55
CA ARG A 121 -14.25 0.81 -4.52
C ARG A 121 -13.26 1.31 -3.48
N TRP A 122 -12.28 0.52 -3.07
CA TRP A 122 -11.16 1.00 -2.28
C TRP A 122 -10.46 2.15 -3.00
N PHE A 123 -10.27 3.26 -2.30
CA PHE A 123 -9.52 4.38 -2.84
C PHE A 123 -8.06 3.97 -3.11
N TRP A 124 -7.58 4.30 -4.30
CA TRP A 124 -6.18 4.15 -4.66
C TRP A 124 -5.72 5.38 -5.46
N LYS A 125 -4.43 5.67 -5.36
CA LYS A 125 -3.76 6.75 -6.09
C LYS A 125 -2.43 6.21 -6.62
N ALA A 126 -2.13 6.44 -7.89
CA ALA A 126 -0.83 6.11 -8.45
C ALA A 126 0.26 6.98 -7.82
N LYS A 127 1.51 6.49 -7.80
CA LYS A 127 2.65 7.32 -7.42
C LYS A 127 2.73 8.55 -8.36
N PRO A 128 2.69 9.79 -7.83
CA PRO A 128 2.86 10.98 -8.66
C PRO A 128 4.26 10.99 -9.30
N GLN A 129 4.34 11.39 -10.57
CA GLN A 129 5.58 11.41 -11.36
C GLN A 129 6.07 12.84 -11.67
N TYR A 130 5.21 13.85 -11.48
CA TYR A 130 5.54 15.28 -11.60
C TYR A 130 6.14 15.69 -12.96
N GLU A 131 5.65 15.12 -14.06
CA GLU A 131 6.25 15.22 -15.39
C GLU A 131 6.43 16.64 -15.92
N ASP A 132 5.57 17.57 -15.47
CA ASP A 132 5.52 18.96 -15.96
C ASP A 132 6.07 19.97 -14.93
N GLU A 133 6.79 19.52 -13.89
CA GLU A 133 7.27 20.38 -12.81
C GLU A 133 8.79 20.48 -12.72
N GLU A 134 9.29 21.68 -12.49
CA GLU A 134 10.71 21.92 -12.19
C GLU A 134 10.92 21.91 -10.67
N PRO A 135 11.71 20.96 -10.13
CA PRO A 135 11.87 20.82 -8.70
C PRO A 135 12.95 21.75 -8.13
N ILE A 136 12.78 22.09 -6.85
CA ILE A 136 13.80 22.72 -6.02
C ILE A 136 14.72 21.64 -5.48
N VAL A 137 15.99 21.65 -5.89
CA VAL A 137 16.98 20.63 -5.54
C VAL A 137 17.60 20.91 -4.17
N ALA A 138 17.48 19.98 -3.24
CA ALA A 138 17.92 20.16 -1.85
C ALA A 138 19.43 20.50 -1.71
N THR A 139 20.28 19.85 -2.50
CA THR A 139 21.74 20.05 -2.48
C THR A 139 22.16 21.42 -3.00
N ASP A 140 21.38 22.00 -3.92
CA ASP A 140 21.63 23.35 -4.46
C ASP A 140 21.27 24.44 -3.42
N HIS A 141 20.63 24.03 -2.32
CA HIS A 141 20.27 24.87 -1.17
C HIS A 141 21.04 24.48 0.10
N GLY A 142 22.21 23.85 -0.07
CA GLY A 142 23.18 23.62 1.00
C GLY A 142 22.80 22.48 1.96
N VAL A 143 21.84 21.64 1.58
CA VAL A 143 21.53 20.40 2.31
C VAL A 143 22.45 19.29 1.80
N ALA A 144 23.50 18.95 2.55
CA ALA A 144 24.44 17.92 2.16
C ALA A 144 23.85 16.51 2.34
N ASN A 145 24.23 15.58 1.46
CA ASN A 145 23.72 14.21 1.41
C ASN A 145 24.85 13.16 1.55
N ASP A 146 25.96 13.52 2.19
CA ASP A 146 27.18 12.72 2.34
C ASP A 146 27.17 11.80 3.58
N GLY A 147 26.07 11.75 4.32
CA GLY A 147 25.93 10.96 5.56
C GLY A 147 26.68 11.54 6.76
N GLN A 148 27.10 12.81 6.68
CA GLN A 148 27.84 13.50 7.72
C GLN A 148 27.12 14.77 8.18
N GLY A 149 27.63 15.35 9.27
CA GLY A 149 27.09 16.59 9.83
C GLY A 149 25.69 16.43 10.39
N ASP A 150 24.97 17.55 10.46
CA ASP A 150 23.56 17.59 10.86
C ASP A 150 22.79 18.48 9.89
N GLN A 151 21.89 17.86 9.13
CA GLN A 151 21.12 18.50 8.08
C GLN A 151 19.75 18.99 8.57
N SER A 152 19.36 18.73 9.82
CA SER A 152 18.02 19.04 10.34
C SER A 152 17.60 20.49 10.07
N GLY A 153 18.45 21.44 10.43
CA GLY A 153 18.17 22.86 10.23
C GLY A 153 18.11 23.28 8.74
N GLY A 154 18.93 22.66 7.89
CA GLY A 154 18.94 22.91 6.45
C GLY A 154 17.65 22.42 5.79
N ILE A 155 17.25 21.19 6.09
CA ILE A 155 16.02 20.57 5.59
C ILE A 155 14.79 21.35 6.08
N ASN A 156 14.73 21.69 7.37
CA ASN A 156 13.60 22.44 7.92
C ASN A 156 13.43 23.81 7.25
N ARG A 157 14.53 24.53 6.96
CA ARG A 157 14.48 25.80 6.22
C ARG A 157 14.06 25.60 4.76
N LEU A 158 14.60 24.58 4.09
CA LEU A 158 14.27 24.23 2.72
C LEU A 158 12.76 23.95 2.56
N LEU A 159 12.21 23.07 3.39
CA LEU A 159 10.79 22.69 3.31
C LEU A 159 9.86 23.83 3.68
N SER A 160 10.18 24.60 4.74
CA SER A 160 9.33 25.73 5.17
C SER A 160 9.34 26.91 4.20
N SER A 161 10.43 27.13 3.46
CA SER A 161 10.53 28.23 2.49
C SER A 161 9.88 27.91 1.13
N ASN A 162 9.55 26.64 0.88
CA ASN A 162 9.14 26.14 -0.43
C ASN A 162 7.83 25.33 -0.38
N VAL A 163 6.93 25.69 0.54
CA VAL A 163 5.59 25.08 0.63
C VAL A 163 4.85 25.26 -0.70
N GLY A 164 4.28 24.16 -1.22
CA GLY A 164 3.59 24.11 -2.50
C GLY A 164 4.49 23.81 -3.70
N ALA A 165 5.80 24.05 -3.60
CA ALA A 165 6.76 23.66 -4.64
C ALA A 165 7.19 22.20 -4.47
N LEU A 166 7.58 21.57 -5.57
CA LEU A 166 8.20 20.25 -5.56
C LEU A 166 9.64 20.36 -5.07
N VAL A 167 9.98 19.69 -3.98
CA VAL A 167 11.34 19.63 -3.43
C VAL A 167 11.95 18.26 -3.75
N PHE A 168 13.03 18.28 -4.51
CA PHE A 168 13.77 17.08 -4.91
C PHE A 168 14.98 16.84 -4.00
N PHE A 169 15.08 15.63 -3.46
CA PHE A 169 16.21 15.14 -2.70
C PHE A 169 17.02 14.17 -3.57
N PRO A 170 18.16 14.57 -4.15
CA PRO A 170 19.07 13.65 -4.82
C PRO A 170 19.47 12.46 -3.92
N ALA A 171 19.80 11.32 -4.55
CA ALA A 171 20.25 10.11 -3.85
C ALA A 171 21.37 10.43 -2.86
N GLY A 172 21.30 9.89 -1.65
CA GLY A 172 22.30 10.13 -0.62
C GLY A 172 21.73 10.03 0.80
N ILE A 173 22.58 10.30 1.78
CA ILE A 173 22.24 10.20 3.20
C ILE A 173 22.21 11.59 3.81
N TYR A 174 21.01 12.04 4.15
CA TYR A 174 20.75 13.28 4.88
C TYR A 174 20.71 12.95 6.38
N GLN A 175 21.88 13.03 7.03
CA GLN A 175 21.99 12.72 8.46
C GLN A 175 21.35 13.86 9.30
N VAL A 176 20.43 13.51 10.19
CA VAL A 176 19.68 14.46 11.02
C VAL A 176 19.84 14.11 12.50
N LYS A 177 20.05 15.12 13.36
CA LYS A 177 20.15 14.95 14.81
C LYS A 177 18.99 15.59 15.59
N GLU A 178 18.15 16.33 14.88
CA GLU A 178 16.91 16.92 15.38
C GLU A 178 15.74 16.54 14.46
N THR A 179 14.52 16.76 14.96
CA THR A 179 13.30 16.52 14.18
C THR A 179 13.29 17.33 12.88
N VAL A 180 13.06 16.63 11.77
CA VAL A 180 12.68 17.23 10.50
C VAL A 180 11.17 17.46 10.52
N HIS A 181 10.77 18.71 10.34
CA HIS A 181 9.39 19.10 10.21
C HIS A 181 9.03 19.20 8.72
N VAL A 182 8.02 18.45 8.31
CA VAL A 182 7.42 18.51 6.97
C VAL A 182 6.13 19.33 7.09
N PRO A 183 6.11 20.60 6.66
CA PRO A 183 4.92 21.44 6.71
C PRO A 183 3.78 20.90 5.83
N VAL A 184 2.55 21.26 6.17
CA VAL A 184 1.41 21.11 5.25
C VAL A 184 1.70 21.89 3.96
N GLY A 185 1.38 21.28 2.81
CA GLY A 185 1.68 21.74 1.47
C GLY A 185 3.02 21.25 0.92
N SER A 186 3.79 20.46 1.69
CA SER A 186 5.05 19.89 1.21
C SER A 186 4.83 18.84 0.13
N ARG A 187 5.62 18.93 -0.95
CA ARG A 187 5.68 17.93 -2.03
C ARG A 187 7.13 17.52 -2.19
N ILE A 188 7.47 16.30 -1.78
CA ILE A 188 8.83 15.80 -1.61
C ILE A 188 9.02 14.57 -2.49
N VAL A 189 10.09 14.58 -3.28
CA VAL A 189 10.47 13.47 -4.14
C VAL A 189 11.96 13.16 -3.98
N GLY A 190 12.28 11.89 -3.76
CA GLY A 190 13.65 11.39 -3.77
C GLY A 190 14.08 10.81 -5.12
N SER A 191 15.27 10.22 -5.17
CA SER A 191 15.72 9.46 -6.34
C SER A 191 16.60 8.31 -5.89
N GLY A 192 16.21 7.09 -6.23
CA GLY A 192 16.99 5.88 -5.97
C GLY A 192 17.12 5.55 -4.49
N TRP A 193 18.01 6.24 -3.76
CA TRP A 193 18.33 5.93 -2.37
C TRP A 193 18.50 7.21 -1.51
N SER A 194 17.49 8.08 -1.57
CA SER A 194 17.45 9.31 -0.77
C SER A 194 16.95 9.02 0.65
N GLN A 195 17.79 9.25 1.66
CA GLN A 195 17.51 8.84 3.04
C GLN A 195 17.55 10.01 4.01
N ILE A 196 16.49 10.21 4.80
CA ILE A 196 16.57 11.00 6.04
C ILE A 196 16.95 10.02 7.16
N MET A 197 18.16 10.19 7.72
CA MET A 197 18.74 9.25 8.66
C MET A 197 18.93 9.88 10.05
N GLY A 198 18.08 9.50 10.99
CA GLY A 198 18.14 9.96 12.39
C GLY A 198 19.32 9.37 13.15
N THR A 199 20.04 10.19 13.92
CA THR A 199 21.13 9.71 14.80
C THR A 199 21.41 10.66 15.96
N GLY A 200 22.12 10.16 16.99
CA GLY A 200 22.60 10.94 18.13
C GLY A 200 21.66 10.95 19.33
N ALA A 201 22.12 11.61 20.40
CA ALA A 201 21.55 11.56 21.76
C ALA A 201 20.06 11.87 21.85
N ARG A 202 19.52 12.69 20.94
CA ARG A 202 18.08 12.99 20.91
C ARG A 202 17.22 11.74 20.72
N PHE A 203 17.70 10.77 19.96
CA PHE A 203 16.93 9.59 19.59
C PHE A 203 17.32 8.34 20.39
N GLU A 204 18.16 8.47 21.42
CA GLU A 204 18.75 7.33 22.16
C GLU A 204 17.81 6.68 23.18
N LYS A 205 16.88 7.44 23.77
CA LYS A 205 16.14 7.05 24.97
C LYS A 205 14.75 6.48 24.66
N GLU A 206 14.54 5.18 24.92
CA GLU A 206 13.25 4.53 24.70
C GLU A 206 12.11 5.03 25.62
N ASP A 207 12.46 5.51 26.81
CA ASP A 207 11.54 6.06 27.80
C ASP A 207 11.20 7.54 27.56
N GLU A 208 11.96 8.20 26.70
CA GLU A 208 11.74 9.58 26.23
C GLU A 208 11.82 9.62 24.68
N PRO A 209 10.88 8.96 23.96
CA PRO A 209 10.98 8.82 22.52
C PRO A 209 10.80 10.16 21.80
N GLU A 210 11.58 10.37 20.74
CA GLU A 210 11.63 11.60 19.95
C GLU A 210 11.42 11.30 18.46
N VAL A 211 10.75 12.23 17.78
CA VAL A 211 10.37 12.07 16.37
C VAL A 211 11.51 12.49 15.45
N VAL A 212 11.88 11.63 14.50
CA VAL A 212 12.84 11.96 13.45
C VAL A 212 12.18 12.81 12.36
N VAL A 213 11.03 12.36 11.82
CA VAL A 213 10.27 13.13 10.81
C VAL A 213 8.83 13.35 11.27
N ARG A 214 8.44 14.61 11.42
CA ARG A 214 7.09 15.01 11.80
C ARG A 214 6.36 15.59 10.59
N VAL A 215 5.29 14.93 10.17
CA VAL A 215 4.48 15.33 9.01
C VAL A 215 3.24 16.08 9.45
N GLY A 216 3.29 17.41 9.33
CA GLY A 216 2.30 18.32 9.89
C GLY A 216 2.28 18.34 11.43
N ASN A 217 1.48 19.23 11.99
CA ASN A 217 1.15 19.29 13.40
C ASN A 217 -0.20 18.61 13.67
N LYS A 218 -0.46 18.28 14.93
CA LYS A 218 -1.75 17.71 15.34
C LYS A 218 -2.89 18.69 15.01
N GLY A 219 -3.87 18.21 14.25
CA GLY A 219 -5.03 18.99 13.82
C GLY A 219 -4.85 19.67 12.47
N ASP A 220 -3.66 19.61 11.88
CA ASP A 220 -3.44 20.10 10.52
C ASP A 220 -4.22 19.27 9.50
N SER A 221 -4.74 19.94 8.47
CA SER A 221 -5.37 19.31 7.31
C SER A 221 -4.84 19.96 6.04
N GLY A 222 -4.57 19.18 5.00
CA GLY A 222 -4.06 19.71 3.73
C GLY A 222 -3.46 18.67 2.81
N VAL A 223 -2.55 19.14 1.95
CA VAL A 223 -1.78 18.34 1.01
C VAL A 223 -0.41 18.03 1.59
N VAL A 224 0.02 16.77 1.60
CA VAL A 224 1.42 16.37 1.75
C VAL A 224 1.68 15.19 0.84
N GLU A 225 2.69 15.32 -0.03
CA GLU A 225 3.12 14.24 -0.91
C GLU A 225 4.58 13.90 -0.62
N ILE A 226 4.86 12.64 -0.32
CA ILE A 226 6.22 12.13 -0.15
C ILE A 226 6.39 10.92 -1.06
N SER A 227 7.43 10.91 -1.87
CA SER A 227 7.73 9.84 -2.84
C SER A 227 9.22 9.53 -2.87
N ASP A 228 9.58 8.26 -3.07
CA ASP A 228 10.96 7.81 -3.28
C ASP A 228 11.95 8.19 -2.15
N MET A 229 11.46 8.27 -0.91
CA MET A 229 12.25 8.59 0.28
C MET A 229 12.34 7.42 1.24
N LEU A 230 13.51 7.22 1.84
CA LEU A 230 13.72 6.31 2.96
C LEU A 230 13.86 7.10 4.27
N PHE A 231 13.28 6.55 5.33
CA PHE A 231 13.39 7.07 6.69
C PHE A 231 14.08 6.02 7.54
N THR A 232 15.28 6.32 8.01
CA THR A 232 16.17 5.34 8.65
C THR A 232 16.83 5.91 9.90
N VAL A 233 17.61 5.07 10.58
CA VAL A 233 18.43 5.47 11.73
C VAL A 233 19.87 4.98 11.60
N LYS A 234 20.76 5.57 12.39
CA LYS A 234 22.17 5.14 12.54
C LYS A 234 22.56 5.14 14.01
N GLY A 235 23.08 4.00 14.47
CA GLY A 235 23.61 3.83 15.83
C GLY A 235 22.52 3.45 16.84
N ALA A 236 22.81 3.69 18.12
CA ALA A 236 21.85 3.45 19.20
C ALA A 236 20.76 4.53 19.14
N THR A 237 19.59 4.20 18.61
CA THR A 237 18.46 5.14 18.49
C THR A 237 17.18 4.48 19.00
N ALA A 238 17.21 3.93 20.22
CA ALA A 238 16.08 3.18 20.79
C ALA A 238 14.84 4.06 21.04
N GLY A 239 15.03 5.38 21.13
CA GLY A 239 13.96 6.37 21.27
C GLY A 239 13.44 6.94 19.95
N ALA A 240 13.91 6.50 18.79
CA ALA A 240 13.50 7.11 17.52
C ALA A 240 12.09 6.69 17.10
N ILE A 241 11.17 7.65 17.00
CA ILE A 241 9.96 7.52 16.19
C ILE A 241 10.32 7.98 14.78
N LEU A 242 10.52 7.04 13.84
CA LEU A 242 10.96 7.34 12.47
C LEU A 242 10.06 8.38 11.78
N MET A 243 8.75 8.23 11.94
CA MET A 243 7.77 9.14 11.38
C MET A 243 6.55 9.29 12.28
N GLU A 244 6.18 10.52 12.57
CA GLU A 244 4.90 10.89 13.17
C GLU A 244 4.05 11.56 12.08
N TRP A 245 2.99 10.87 11.64
CA TRP A 245 2.07 11.36 10.63
C TRP A 245 0.87 12.04 11.29
N ASN A 246 0.86 13.37 11.32
CA ASN A 246 -0.21 14.15 11.99
C ASN A 246 -1.23 14.72 11.01
N VAL A 247 -0.82 15.06 9.79
CA VAL A 247 -1.66 15.73 8.81
C VAL A 247 -2.86 14.88 8.38
N HIS A 248 -4.04 15.47 8.42
CA HIS A 248 -5.24 14.92 7.80
C HIS A 248 -5.32 15.35 6.33
N GLN A 249 -5.86 14.47 5.48
CA GLN A 249 -6.05 14.80 4.07
C GLN A 249 -7.13 15.89 3.91
N GLU A 250 -6.90 16.90 3.08
CA GLU A 250 -7.93 17.86 2.65
C GLU A 250 -8.80 17.27 1.54
N GLU A 251 -8.19 16.52 0.63
CA GLU A 251 -8.86 15.73 -0.40
C GLU A 251 -8.41 14.28 -0.31
N GLN A 252 -9.20 13.33 -0.82
CA GLN A 252 -8.85 11.91 -0.69
C GLN A 252 -7.50 11.61 -1.36
N GLY A 253 -6.53 11.10 -0.58
CA GLY A 253 -5.16 10.86 -1.02
C GLY A 253 -4.27 12.10 -1.15
N SER A 254 -4.71 13.28 -0.69
CA SER A 254 -3.91 14.50 -0.69
C SER A 254 -2.77 14.46 0.33
N ALA A 255 -2.91 13.65 1.38
CA ALA A 255 -1.87 13.35 2.35
C ALA A 255 -1.41 11.90 2.12
N SER A 256 -0.25 11.71 1.49
CA SER A 256 0.20 10.40 1.02
C SER A 256 1.72 10.22 1.04
N ILE A 257 2.13 8.97 1.22
CA ILE A 257 3.52 8.51 1.05
C ILE A 257 3.55 7.34 0.06
N SER A 258 4.51 7.36 -0.86
CA SER A 258 4.70 6.32 -1.88
C SER A 258 6.18 5.95 -2.00
N LEU A 259 6.44 4.69 -2.37
CA LEU A 259 7.79 4.13 -2.53
C LEU A 259 8.26 4.19 -3.98
#